data_AF-A0A810Q6Q7-F1
#
_entry.id   AF-A0A810Q6Q7-F1
#
_cell.length_a   1.000
_cell.length_b   1.000
_cell.length_c   1.000
_cell.angle_alpha   90.00
_cell.angle_beta   90.00
_cell.angle_gamma   90.00
#
_symmetry.space_group_name_H-M   'P 1'
#
loop_
_entity.id
_entity.type
_entity.pdbx_description
1 polymer ?
#
loop_
_entity_poly.entity_id
_entity_poly.type
_entity_poly.pdbx_seq_one_letter_code
_entity_poly.pdbx_strand_id
1 'polypeptide(L)'
;MTGRIFITGDKHGSLVPFFGLAQRNELTPADILLIAGDAGYVWREHDSSPLTTLQQLFPGTVAFVDGNHENHALLNSMEVQLWNGGRVHRVDERVYHLMRGELYSIDGTTIFTFGGARSVDVDRTETGSSWWKKAGTNWWPEEEPSSEEIAYGQRQLMQNLDRIDYVITHETPLFARAFIARSKEIDPDYHLPALFDAWYRLMEAAPRFKTWYFGHMHVDQSITPRLRAIHSNILPLGEEAALRWA
;
A
#
# COMPACT_ATOMS: atom_id res chain seq x y z
N MET A 1 -24.57 0.36 11.43
CA MET A 1 -23.28 0.69 12.07
C MET A 1 -22.42 1.32 11.00
N THR A 2 -21.82 2.48 11.27
CA THR A 2 -20.83 3.09 10.36
C THR A 2 -19.55 2.26 10.42
N GLY A 3 -19.00 1.92 9.25
CA GLY A 3 -17.76 1.14 9.16
C GLY A 3 -16.56 1.91 9.71
N ARG A 4 -15.55 1.20 10.21
CA ARG A 4 -14.25 1.79 10.54
C ARG A 4 -13.26 1.47 9.43
N ILE A 5 -12.36 2.41 9.15
CA ILE A 5 -11.24 2.19 8.22
C ILE A 5 -9.99 1.97 9.06
N PHE A 6 -9.29 0.88 8.81
CA PHE A 6 -8.01 0.54 9.42
C PHE A 6 -6.89 0.64 8.39
N ILE A 7 -5.66 0.91 8.85
CA ILE A 7 -4.45 0.95 8.02
C ILE A 7 -3.32 0.15 8.66
N THR A 8 -2.61 -0.61 7.84
CA THR A 8 -1.37 -1.33 8.17
C THR A 8 -0.46 -1.39 6.94
N GLY A 9 0.71 -2.04 7.01
CA GLY A 9 1.62 -2.21 5.87
C GLY A 9 2.36 -3.55 5.90
N ASP A 10 3.01 -3.91 4.80
CA ASP A 10 4.08 -4.91 4.70
C ASP A 10 3.78 -6.21 5.46
N LYS A 11 2.68 -6.87 5.09
CA LYS A 11 2.27 -8.14 5.74
C LYS A 11 3.00 -9.34 5.16
N HIS A 12 3.46 -9.27 3.91
CA HIS A 12 4.25 -10.31 3.25
C HIS A 12 3.58 -11.71 3.37
N GLY A 13 2.25 -11.76 3.23
CA GLY A 13 1.44 -12.98 3.36
C GLY A 13 1.22 -13.47 4.80
N SER A 14 1.75 -12.79 5.82
CA SER A 14 1.57 -13.18 7.23
C SER A 14 0.13 -12.95 7.69
N LEU A 15 -0.49 -13.98 8.24
CA LEU A 15 -1.85 -13.92 8.82
C LEU A 15 -1.84 -13.70 10.33
N VAL A 16 -0.67 -13.80 10.99
CA VAL A 16 -0.53 -13.72 12.45
C VAL A 16 -1.14 -12.43 13.04
N PRO A 17 -0.90 -11.23 12.46
CA PRO A 17 -1.51 -10.01 12.98
C PRO A 17 -3.03 -10.04 12.95
N PHE A 18 -3.63 -10.70 11.97
CA PHE A 18 -5.09 -10.73 11.81
C PHE A 18 -5.76 -11.74 12.73
N PHE A 19 -5.10 -12.85 13.08
CA PHE A 19 -5.55 -13.70 14.19
C PHE A 19 -5.62 -12.92 15.49
N GLY A 20 -4.55 -12.19 15.79
CA GLY A 20 -4.46 -11.35 16.97
C GLY A 20 -5.52 -10.26 17.02
N LEU A 21 -5.72 -9.57 15.89
CA LEU A 21 -6.72 -8.52 15.72
C LEU A 21 -8.13 -9.06 15.95
N ALA A 22 -8.50 -10.17 15.29
CA ALA A 22 -9.82 -10.78 15.41
C ALA A 22 -10.11 -11.31 16.82
N GLN A 23 -9.08 -11.78 17.53
CA GLN A 23 -9.23 -12.28 18.90
C GLN A 23 -9.45 -11.16 19.93
N ARG A 24 -8.86 -9.98 19.70
CA ARG A 24 -8.79 -8.89 20.69
C ARG A 24 -9.75 -7.73 20.43
N ASN A 25 -10.36 -7.69 19.25
CA ASN A 25 -11.19 -6.57 18.81
C ASN A 25 -12.45 -7.11 18.16
N GLU A 26 -13.58 -6.44 18.40
CA GLU A 26 -14.81 -6.72 17.68
C GLU A 26 -14.71 -6.13 16.27
N LEU A 27 -14.71 -6.99 15.26
CA LEU A 27 -14.69 -6.62 13.84
C LEU A 27 -16.06 -6.85 13.22
N THR A 28 -16.45 -6.02 12.26
CA THR A 28 -17.75 -6.06 11.61
C THR A 28 -17.62 -6.12 10.09
N PRO A 29 -18.63 -6.62 9.36
CA PRO A 29 -18.63 -6.60 7.90
C PRO A 29 -18.58 -5.19 7.28
N ALA A 30 -18.85 -4.14 8.06
CA ALA A 30 -18.75 -2.76 7.58
C ALA A 30 -17.32 -2.21 7.68
N ASP A 31 -16.41 -2.88 8.40
CA ASP A 31 -15.04 -2.41 8.53
C ASP A 31 -14.23 -2.62 7.25
N ILE A 32 -13.23 -1.76 7.03
CA ILE A 32 -12.33 -1.82 5.88
C ILE A 32 -10.90 -1.82 6.40
N LEU A 33 -10.09 -2.74 5.94
CA LEU A 33 -8.66 -2.80 6.22
C LEU A 33 -7.88 -2.40 4.97
N LEU A 34 -7.07 -1.36 5.08
CA LEU A 34 -6.14 -0.90 4.05
C LEU A 34 -4.73 -1.40 4.36
N ILE A 35 -4.00 -1.89 3.35
CA ILE A 35 -2.60 -2.32 3.45
C ILE A 35 -1.74 -1.47 2.51
N ALA A 36 -0.74 -0.79 3.06
CA ALA A 36 0.16 0.13 2.36
C ALA A 36 1.31 -0.59 1.61
N GLY A 37 0.96 -1.52 0.72
CA GLY A 37 1.93 -2.33 -0.02
C GLY A 37 2.33 -3.63 0.66
N ASP A 38 2.96 -4.50 -0.13
CA ASP A 38 3.48 -5.81 0.28
C ASP A 38 2.49 -6.60 1.15
N ALA A 39 1.25 -6.74 0.67
CA ALA A 39 0.24 -7.56 1.30
C ALA A 39 0.60 -9.05 1.18
N GLY A 40 1.02 -9.49 -0.01
CA GLY A 40 1.59 -10.83 -0.24
C GLY A 40 0.60 -12.00 -0.18
N TYR A 41 -0.71 -11.74 -0.26
CA TYR A 41 -1.74 -12.79 -0.25
C TYR A 41 -2.10 -13.33 -1.64
N VAL A 42 -1.63 -12.67 -2.70
CA VAL A 42 -1.94 -12.98 -4.10
C VAL A 42 -0.64 -13.34 -4.82
N TRP A 43 -0.13 -14.55 -4.57
CA TRP A 43 1.18 -14.96 -5.06
C TRP A 43 1.15 -16.10 -6.09
N ARG A 44 0.19 -17.02 -5.96
CA ARG A 44 0.09 -18.21 -6.81
C ARG A 44 -1.27 -18.29 -7.46
N GLU A 45 -1.27 -18.57 -8.76
CA GLU A 45 -2.49 -18.93 -9.47
C GLU A 45 -3.14 -20.16 -8.83
N HIS A 46 -4.46 -20.14 -8.71
CA HIS A 46 -5.27 -21.23 -8.16
C HIS A 46 -5.02 -21.59 -6.68
N ASP A 47 -4.25 -20.80 -5.93
CA ASP A 47 -4.09 -20.95 -4.47
C ASP A 47 -4.87 -19.83 -3.74
N SER A 48 -6.12 -20.13 -3.40
CA SER A 48 -6.97 -19.21 -2.63
C SER A 48 -6.84 -19.39 -1.12
N SER A 49 -5.94 -20.25 -0.64
CA SER A 49 -5.86 -20.57 0.79
C SER A 49 -5.53 -19.35 1.68
N PRO A 50 -4.57 -18.46 1.33
CA PRO A 50 -4.29 -17.29 2.16
C PRO A 50 -5.46 -16.30 2.17
N LEU A 51 -6.09 -16.09 1.01
CA LEU A 51 -7.26 -15.22 0.86
C LEU A 51 -8.47 -15.75 1.63
N THR A 52 -8.70 -17.06 1.61
CA THR A 52 -9.78 -17.70 2.36
C THR A 52 -9.60 -17.48 3.85
N THR A 53 -8.40 -17.73 4.38
CA THR A 53 -8.13 -17.50 5.81
C THR A 53 -8.18 -16.01 6.16
N LEU A 54 -7.64 -15.12 5.32
CA LEU A 54 -7.73 -13.68 5.52
C LEU A 54 -9.19 -13.22 5.66
N GLN A 55 -10.06 -13.69 4.76
CA GLN A 55 -11.49 -13.37 4.75
C GLN A 55 -12.26 -13.99 5.94
N GLN A 56 -11.77 -15.07 6.54
CA GLN A 56 -12.31 -15.63 7.78
C GLN A 56 -11.90 -14.80 9.00
N LEU A 57 -10.67 -14.27 9.01
CA LEU A 57 -10.14 -13.47 10.12
C LEU A 57 -10.65 -12.03 10.10
N PHE A 58 -10.84 -11.46 8.92
CA PHE A 58 -11.36 -10.11 8.75
C PHE A 58 -12.74 -10.16 8.06
N PRO A 59 -13.85 -9.92 8.79
CA PRO A 59 -15.21 -10.05 8.24
C PRO A 59 -15.60 -8.94 7.26
N GLY A 60 -14.87 -7.83 7.27
CA GLY A 60 -15.07 -6.69 6.38
C GLY A 60 -14.36 -6.81 5.04
N THR A 61 -14.05 -5.68 4.41
CA THR A 61 -13.29 -5.62 3.16
C THR A 61 -11.80 -5.42 3.43
N VAL A 62 -10.94 -6.16 2.73
CA VAL A 62 -9.50 -5.89 2.70
C VAL A 62 -9.14 -5.27 1.36
N ALA A 63 -8.44 -4.15 1.38
CA ALA A 63 -7.92 -3.53 0.19
C ALA A 63 -6.45 -3.19 0.37
N PHE A 64 -5.65 -3.33 -0.68
CA PHE A 64 -4.22 -3.07 -0.60
C PHE A 64 -3.73 -2.29 -1.80
N VAL A 65 -2.80 -1.38 -1.53
CA VAL A 65 -1.90 -0.81 -2.54
C VAL A 65 -0.84 -1.86 -2.83
N ASP A 66 -0.35 -1.97 -4.07
CA ASP A 66 0.75 -2.88 -4.37
C ASP A 66 2.10 -2.33 -3.89
N GLY A 67 2.98 -3.22 -3.43
CA GLY A 67 4.37 -2.89 -3.15
C GLY A 67 5.32 -3.51 -4.17
N ASN A 68 6.60 -3.67 -3.82
CA ASN A 68 7.57 -4.34 -4.69
C ASN A 68 7.62 -5.86 -4.47
N HIS A 69 6.92 -6.38 -3.46
CA HIS A 69 6.76 -7.81 -3.21
C HIS A 69 5.31 -8.23 -3.43
N GLU A 70 4.84 -8.05 -4.67
CA GLU A 70 3.59 -8.61 -5.17
C GLU A 70 3.81 -9.40 -6.47
N ASN A 71 2.90 -10.33 -6.80
CA ASN A 71 2.91 -10.96 -8.12
C ASN A 71 2.22 -10.04 -9.14
N HIS A 72 2.97 -9.08 -9.68
CA HIS A 72 2.43 -8.06 -10.59
C HIS A 72 1.83 -8.65 -11.87
N ALA A 73 2.40 -9.72 -12.41
CA ALA A 73 1.84 -10.39 -13.59
C ALA A 73 0.44 -10.97 -13.30
N LEU A 74 0.27 -11.59 -12.12
CA LEU A 74 -1.02 -12.11 -11.69
C LEU A 74 -2.00 -10.98 -11.40
N LEU A 75 -1.60 -9.93 -10.69
CA LEU A 75 -2.47 -8.79 -10.43
C LEU A 75 -2.95 -8.15 -11.73
N ASN A 76 -2.06 -7.94 -12.70
CA ASN A 76 -2.38 -7.29 -13.98
C ASN A 76 -3.23 -8.16 -14.92
N SER A 77 -3.37 -9.47 -14.67
CA SER A 77 -4.25 -10.35 -15.44
C SER A 77 -5.69 -10.38 -14.92
N MET A 78 -5.94 -9.80 -13.74
CA MET A 78 -7.26 -9.80 -13.10
C MET A 78 -8.24 -8.83 -13.75
N GLU A 79 -9.53 -9.07 -13.52
CA GLU A 79 -10.59 -8.18 -13.96
C GLU A 79 -10.51 -6.82 -13.26
N VAL A 80 -10.53 -5.76 -14.06
CA VAL A 80 -10.65 -4.38 -13.58
C VAL A 80 -12.11 -4.05 -13.35
N GLN A 81 -12.44 -3.58 -12.13
CA GLN A 81 -13.78 -3.13 -11.75
C GLN A 81 -13.72 -1.76 -11.08
N LEU A 82 -14.87 -1.09 -10.97
CA LEU A 82 -14.99 0.13 -10.16
C LEU A 82 -15.42 -0.24 -8.74
N TRP A 83 -14.71 0.28 -7.75
CA TRP A 83 -15.04 0.16 -6.33
C TRP A 83 -14.79 1.48 -5.62
N ASN A 84 -15.79 2.00 -4.90
CA ASN A 84 -15.72 3.26 -4.16
C ASN A 84 -15.16 4.45 -4.97
N GLY A 85 -15.44 4.51 -6.27
CA GLY A 85 -15.05 5.61 -7.15
C GLY A 85 -13.71 5.46 -7.87
N GLY A 86 -12.91 4.45 -7.54
CA GLY A 86 -11.65 4.15 -8.21
C GLY A 86 -11.64 2.78 -8.89
N ARG A 87 -10.71 2.57 -9.81
CA ARG A 87 -10.48 1.26 -10.44
C ARG A 87 -9.74 0.31 -9.50
N VAL A 88 -10.13 -0.96 -9.48
CA VAL A 88 -9.49 -2.01 -8.67
C VAL A 88 -9.30 -3.27 -9.52
N HIS A 89 -8.29 -4.08 -9.19
CA HIS A 89 -8.32 -5.49 -9.54
C HIS A 89 -9.13 -6.23 -8.48
N ARG A 90 -10.19 -6.94 -8.89
CA ARG A 90 -10.97 -7.77 -7.97
C ARG A 90 -10.24 -9.08 -7.72
N VAL A 91 -9.58 -9.17 -6.57
CA VAL A 91 -8.83 -10.35 -6.14
C VAL A 91 -9.77 -11.47 -5.67
N ASP A 92 -10.77 -11.10 -4.87
CA ASP A 92 -11.79 -12.02 -4.35
C ASP A 92 -13.10 -11.24 -4.08
N GLU A 93 -14.08 -11.82 -3.38
CA GLU A 93 -15.35 -11.16 -3.07
C GLU A 93 -15.16 -9.91 -2.21
N ARG A 94 -14.30 -9.98 -1.18
CA ARG A 94 -14.04 -8.87 -0.25
C ARG A 94 -12.57 -8.45 -0.21
N VAL A 95 -11.80 -8.81 -1.24
CA VAL A 95 -10.38 -8.46 -1.35
C VAL A 95 -10.13 -7.73 -2.66
N TYR A 96 -9.52 -6.55 -2.56
CA TYR A 96 -9.25 -5.67 -3.70
C TYR A 96 -7.79 -5.21 -3.73
N HIS A 97 -7.20 -5.22 -4.92
CA HIS A 97 -5.99 -4.45 -5.18
C HIS A 97 -6.38 -3.08 -5.74
N LEU A 98 -5.93 -2.02 -5.06
CA LEU A 98 -6.18 -0.63 -5.38
C LEU A 98 -5.18 -0.16 -6.44
N MET A 99 -5.67 0.19 -7.63
CA MET A 99 -4.81 0.56 -8.75
C MET A 99 -4.10 1.90 -8.51
N ARG A 100 -2.88 2.00 -9.02
CA ARG A 100 -2.01 3.16 -8.84
C ARG A 100 -2.64 4.44 -9.43
N GLY A 101 -2.64 5.50 -8.64
CA GLY A 101 -3.13 6.83 -9.03
C GLY A 101 -4.64 7.03 -8.87
N GLU A 102 -5.39 6.03 -8.41
CA GLU A 102 -6.83 6.14 -8.19
C GLU A 102 -7.18 6.90 -6.90
N LEU A 103 -8.43 7.36 -6.83
CA LEU A 103 -9.03 7.91 -5.62
C LEU A 103 -10.23 7.07 -5.19
N TYR A 104 -10.32 6.79 -3.89
CA TYR A 104 -11.40 6.03 -3.29
C TYR A 104 -12.15 6.88 -2.27
N SER A 105 -13.47 6.94 -2.40
CA SER A 105 -14.38 7.59 -1.47
C SER A 105 -15.03 6.55 -0.57
N ILE A 106 -14.52 6.41 0.64
CA ILE A 106 -14.95 5.40 1.62
C ILE A 106 -15.54 6.12 2.83
N ASP A 107 -16.83 5.94 3.11
CA ASP A 107 -17.52 6.60 4.24
C ASP A 107 -17.28 8.12 4.32
N GLY A 108 -17.28 8.79 3.16
CA GLY A 108 -17.05 10.23 3.04
C GLY A 108 -15.58 10.67 3.18
N THR A 109 -14.66 9.72 3.31
CA THR A 109 -13.21 9.93 3.30
C THR A 109 -12.64 9.66 1.92
N THR A 110 -11.90 10.63 1.37
CA THR A 110 -11.23 10.49 0.07
C THR A 110 -9.77 10.10 0.26
N ILE A 111 -9.38 8.96 -0.32
CA ILE A 111 -8.05 8.38 -0.19
C ILE A 111 -7.43 8.27 -1.59
N PHE A 112 -6.28 8.93 -1.79
CA PHE A 112 -5.46 8.74 -2.98
C PHE A 112 -4.46 7.62 -2.73
N THR A 113 -4.28 6.72 -3.70
CA THR A 113 -3.35 5.59 -3.56
C THR A 113 -2.32 5.54 -4.67
N PHE A 114 -1.07 5.21 -4.33
CA PHE A 114 -0.04 5.00 -5.32
C PHE A 114 1.01 3.98 -4.85
N GLY A 115 0.99 2.80 -5.46
CA GLY A 115 1.88 1.70 -5.11
C GLY A 115 3.13 1.62 -5.96
N GLY A 116 3.81 0.49 -5.80
CA GLY A 116 5.12 0.20 -6.39
C GLY A 116 6.28 0.73 -5.56
N ALA A 117 7.42 0.05 -5.71
CA ALA A 117 8.73 0.46 -5.23
C ALA A 117 9.82 -0.33 -5.96
N ARG A 118 11.07 0.13 -5.86
CA ARG A 118 12.21 -0.62 -6.41
C ARG A 118 12.70 -1.66 -5.41
N SER A 119 12.76 -2.93 -5.83
CA SER A 119 13.52 -3.96 -5.10
C SER A 119 15.01 -3.59 -5.04
N VAL A 120 15.54 -3.48 -3.82
CA VAL A 120 16.96 -3.12 -3.58
C VAL A 120 17.93 -4.28 -3.81
N ASP A 121 17.46 -5.53 -3.67
CA ASP A 121 18.29 -6.73 -3.80
C ASP A 121 18.15 -7.38 -5.19
N VAL A 122 18.15 -6.59 -6.26
CA VAL A 122 18.14 -7.10 -7.63
C VAL A 122 19.44 -6.67 -8.27
N ASP A 123 20.33 -7.63 -8.50
CA ASP A 123 21.48 -7.38 -9.37
C ASP A 123 20.96 -7.30 -10.81
N ARG A 124 20.86 -6.07 -11.31
CA ARG A 124 20.35 -5.74 -12.66
C ARG A 124 21.42 -5.91 -13.74
N THR A 125 22.62 -6.37 -13.39
CA THR A 125 23.69 -6.64 -14.36
C THR A 125 23.49 -8.01 -15.03
N GLU A 126 23.87 -8.16 -16.30
CA GLU A 126 23.79 -9.43 -17.05
C GLU A 126 24.56 -10.60 -16.39
N THR A 127 25.40 -10.31 -15.41
CA THR A 127 26.25 -11.28 -14.68
C THR A 127 25.89 -11.44 -13.20
N GLY A 128 24.76 -10.86 -12.77
CA GLY A 128 24.48 -10.54 -11.39
C GLY A 128 23.77 -11.60 -10.55
N SER A 129 24.43 -12.05 -9.49
CA SER A 129 23.99 -13.16 -8.63
C SER A 129 22.96 -12.73 -7.57
N SER A 130 21.67 -12.77 -7.92
CA SER A 130 20.61 -13.19 -6.99
C SER A 130 20.02 -14.49 -7.51
N TRP A 131 20.65 -15.61 -7.15
CA TRP A 131 20.32 -16.95 -7.67
C TRP A 131 18.85 -17.40 -7.42
N TRP A 132 18.08 -16.65 -6.62
CA TRP A 132 16.66 -16.90 -6.31
C TRP A 132 15.65 -15.94 -6.97
N LYS A 133 16.07 -14.82 -7.56
CA LYS A 133 15.16 -13.87 -8.23
C LYS A 133 15.24 -14.03 -9.75
N LYS A 134 14.37 -14.88 -10.30
CA LYS A 134 14.15 -14.93 -11.76
C LYS A 134 13.02 -13.97 -12.12
N ALA A 135 13.22 -13.18 -13.17
CA ALA A 135 12.18 -12.32 -13.73
C ALA A 135 10.93 -13.16 -14.03
N GLY A 136 9.77 -12.67 -13.59
CA GLY A 136 8.49 -13.37 -13.72
C GLY A 136 8.24 -14.49 -12.70
N THR A 137 9.17 -14.75 -11.76
CA THR A 137 8.93 -15.68 -10.63
C THR A 137 8.95 -15.00 -9.27
N ASN A 138 9.95 -14.15 -9.00
CA ASN A 138 10.15 -13.48 -7.70
C ASN A 138 10.64 -12.02 -7.87
N TRP A 139 10.58 -11.51 -9.10
CA TRP A 139 10.88 -10.13 -9.45
C TRP A 139 10.11 -9.75 -10.72
N TRP A 140 9.55 -8.54 -10.75
CA TRP A 140 8.81 -8.00 -11.87
C TRP A 140 9.29 -6.58 -12.22
N PRO A 141 9.49 -6.24 -13.51
CA PRO A 141 9.70 -4.86 -13.92
C PRO A 141 8.60 -3.91 -13.44
N GLU A 142 7.37 -4.43 -13.34
CA GLU A 142 6.17 -3.71 -12.89
C GLU A 142 6.19 -3.34 -11.40
N GLU A 143 7.16 -3.83 -10.60
CA GLU A 143 7.39 -3.36 -9.23
C GLU A 143 7.60 -1.84 -9.21
N GLU A 144 8.31 -1.30 -10.21
CA GLU A 144 8.44 0.14 -10.40
C GLU A 144 7.29 0.69 -11.27
N PRO A 145 6.66 1.80 -10.87
CA PRO A 145 5.67 2.49 -11.68
C PRO A 145 6.21 2.94 -13.04
N SER A 146 5.44 2.63 -14.09
CA SER A 146 5.69 3.12 -15.44
C SER A 146 5.51 4.64 -15.52
N SER A 147 6.07 5.25 -16.57
CA SER A 147 5.92 6.69 -16.81
C SER A 147 4.45 7.11 -16.98
N GLU A 148 3.64 6.23 -17.55
CA GLU A 148 2.21 6.42 -17.80
C GLU A 148 1.42 6.40 -16.48
N GLU A 149 1.73 5.47 -15.58
CA GLU A 149 1.14 5.39 -14.24
C GLU A 149 1.52 6.61 -13.40
N ILE A 150 2.81 7.01 -13.43
CA ILE A 150 3.29 8.23 -12.76
C ILE A 150 2.55 9.46 -13.28
N ALA A 151 2.45 9.62 -14.61
CA ALA A 151 1.77 10.75 -15.21
C ALA A 151 0.26 10.73 -14.88
N TYR A 152 -0.36 9.55 -14.84
CA TYR A 152 -1.75 9.39 -14.44
C TYR A 152 -1.97 9.79 -12.98
N GLY A 153 -1.19 9.22 -12.04
CA GLY A 153 -1.29 9.53 -10.62
C GLY A 153 -1.01 11.00 -10.32
N GLN A 154 -0.01 11.60 -10.98
CA GLN A 154 0.27 13.02 -10.84
C GLN A 154 -0.92 13.88 -11.28
N ARG A 155 -1.55 13.58 -12.42
CA ARG A 155 -2.75 14.30 -12.87
C ARG A 155 -3.90 14.14 -11.88
N GLN A 156 -4.14 12.91 -11.40
CA GLN A 156 -5.20 12.64 -10.43
C GLN A 156 -4.96 13.36 -9.10
N LEU A 157 -3.74 13.34 -8.57
CA LEU A 157 -3.40 14.06 -7.34
C LEU A 157 -3.60 15.57 -7.52
N MET A 158 -3.05 16.16 -8.58
CA MET A 158 -3.11 17.61 -8.82
C MET A 158 -4.54 18.12 -9.05
N GLN A 159 -5.37 17.39 -9.80
CA GLN A 159 -6.74 17.78 -10.09
C GLN A 159 -7.67 17.69 -8.87
N ASN A 160 -7.25 17.00 -7.81
CA ASN A 160 -8.10 16.64 -6.68
C ASN A 160 -7.47 16.99 -5.33
N LEU A 161 -6.46 17.87 -5.31
CA LEU A 161 -5.76 18.30 -4.10
C LEU A 161 -6.75 18.77 -3.01
N ASP A 162 -7.78 19.51 -3.40
CA ASP A 162 -8.76 20.11 -2.49
C ASP A 162 -9.72 19.10 -1.83
N ARG A 163 -9.82 17.87 -2.35
CA ARG A 163 -10.72 16.83 -1.86
C ARG A 163 -10.03 15.67 -1.13
N ILE A 164 -8.73 15.47 -1.32
CA ILE A 164 -7.99 14.33 -0.74
C ILE A 164 -7.81 14.52 0.78
N ASP A 165 -8.32 13.57 1.57
CA ASP A 165 -8.13 13.53 3.02
C ASP A 165 -6.86 12.75 3.40
N TYR A 166 -6.60 11.62 2.73
CA TYR A 166 -5.45 10.76 3.01
C TYR A 166 -4.72 10.33 1.74
N VAL A 167 -3.42 10.08 1.88
CA VAL A 167 -2.59 9.45 0.84
C VAL A 167 -2.05 8.14 1.38
N ILE A 168 -2.07 7.08 0.58
CA ILE A 168 -1.46 5.79 0.90
C ILE A 168 -0.51 5.40 -0.23
N THR A 169 0.76 5.24 0.09
CA THR A 169 1.76 4.72 -0.85
C THR A 169 2.48 3.53 -0.28
N HIS A 170 3.18 2.77 -1.13
CA HIS A 170 4.12 1.80 -0.62
C HIS A 170 5.48 2.45 -0.35
N GLU A 171 6.08 3.06 -1.38
CA GLU A 171 7.35 3.78 -1.24
C GLU A 171 7.21 5.07 -0.40
N THR A 172 8.29 5.46 0.25
CA THR A 172 8.40 6.64 1.10
C THR A 172 8.88 7.88 0.33
N PRO A 173 8.45 9.11 0.71
CA PRO A 173 9.12 10.33 0.29
C PRO A 173 10.63 10.26 0.62
N LEU A 174 11.48 10.68 -0.31
CA LEU A 174 12.93 10.67 -0.17
C LEU A 174 13.42 11.32 1.13
N PHE A 175 12.89 12.49 1.51
CA PHE A 175 13.32 13.21 2.71
C PHE A 175 13.08 12.40 4.00
N ALA A 176 12.04 11.57 4.02
CA ALA A 176 11.63 10.81 5.20
C ALA A 176 12.67 9.75 5.59
N ARG A 177 13.45 9.25 4.62
CA ARG A 177 14.48 8.23 4.84
C ARG A 177 15.59 8.70 5.78
N ALA A 178 15.84 10.02 5.85
CA ALA A 178 16.80 10.59 6.80
C ALA A 178 16.38 10.42 8.27
N PHE A 179 15.09 10.16 8.53
CA PHE A 179 14.53 9.97 9.87
C PHE A 179 14.34 8.50 10.24
N ILE A 180 14.63 7.58 9.34
CA ILE A 180 14.42 6.14 9.51
C ILE A 180 15.78 5.46 9.67
N ALA A 181 15.99 4.77 10.79
CA ALA A 181 17.26 4.10 11.10
C ALA A 181 17.66 3.04 10.06
N ARG A 182 16.69 2.50 9.33
CA ARG A 182 16.86 1.49 8.28
C ARG A 182 16.95 2.15 6.90
N SER A 183 17.94 3.02 6.68
CA SER A 183 18.16 3.63 5.37
C SER A 183 18.90 2.66 4.45
N LYS A 184 18.33 2.37 3.28
CA LYS A 184 19.04 1.69 2.18
C LYS A 184 19.62 2.74 1.24
N GLU A 185 20.74 2.46 0.57
CA GLU A 185 21.18 3.34 -0.52
C GLU A 185 20.10 3.40 -1.61
N ILE A 186 20.04 4.53 -2.31
CA ILE A 186 19.12 4.75 -3.43
C ILE A 186 19.97 4.78 -4.68
N ASP A 187 19.59 3.95 -5.66
CA ASP A 187 20.21 4.01 -6.97
C ASP A 187 20.00 5.40 -7.60
N PRO A 188 21.02 5.97 -8.26
CA PRO A 188 20.92 7.31 -8.84
C PRO A 188 19.76 7.52 -9.83
N ASP A 189 19.30 6.46 -10.48
CA ASP A 189 18.19 6.46 -11.45
C ASP A 189 16.82 6.16 -10.81
N TYR A 190 16.75 5.91 -9.50
CA TYR A 190 15.49 5.66 -8.81
C TYR A 190 14.80 6.97 -8.40
N HIS A 191 13.86 7.41 -9.22
CA HIS A 191 13.25 8.74 -9.10
C HIS A 191 11.95 8.78 -8.29
N LEU A 192 11.32 7.64 -7.99
CA LEU A 192 10.02 7.59 -7.30
C LEU A 192 10.04 8.28 -5.92
N PRO A 193 11.05 8.07 -5.05
CA PRO A 193 11.09 8.75 -3.75
C PRO A 193 11.16 10.27 -3.87
N ALA A 194 11.93 10.78 -4.85
CA ALA A 194 12.05 12.22 -5.09
C ALA A 194 10.77 12.82 -5.68
N LEU A 195 10.03 12.06 -6.49
CA LEU A 195 8.70 12.44 -6.94
C LEU A 195 7.72 12.58 -5.75
N PHE A 196 7.79 11.64 -4.80
CA PHE A 196 6.95 11.68 -3.60
C PHE A 196 7.28 12.85 -2.68
N ASP A 197 8.53 13.34 -2.62
CA ASP A 197 8.84 14.62 -1.97
C ASP A 197 8.03 15.77 -2.58
N ALA A 198 7.97 15.84 -3.91
CA ALA A 198 7.23 16.89 -4.61
C ALA A 198 5.72 16.78 -4.36
N TRP A 199 5.16 15.57 -4.41
CA TRP A 199 3.74 15.35 -4.12
C TRP A 199 3.40 15.64 -2.66
N TYR A 200 4.26 15.25 -1.73
CA TYR A 200 4.07 15.52 -0.31
C TYR A 200 3.98 17.03 -0.03
N ARG A 201 4.88 17.84 -0.63
CA ARG A 201 4.83 19.31 -0.51
C ARG A 201 3.52 19.91 -1.03
N LEU A 202 2.96 19.37 -2.12
CA LEU A 202 1.66 19.80 -2.65
C LEU A 202 0.53 19.44 -1.68
N MET A 203 0.53 18.21 -1.19
CA MET A 203 -0.46 17.71 -0.24
C MET A 203 -0.42 18.46 1.09
N GLU A 204 0.76 18.83 1.58
CA GLU A 204 0.88 19.63 2.81
C GLU A 204 0.15 20.97 2.73
N ALA A 205 0.07 21.58 1.55
CA ALA A 205 -0.67 22.82 1.34
C ALA A 205 -2.16 22.59 1.06
N ALA A 206 -2.60 21.35 0.87
CA ALA A 206 -3.98 21.03 0.55
C ALA A 206 -4.91 21.19 1.77
N PRO A 207 -6.12 21.77 1.57
CA PRO A 207 -6.97 22.22 2.67
C PRO A 207 -7.57 21.10 3.52
N ARG A 208 -7.78 19.92 2.92
CA ARG A 208 -8.40 18.76 3.59
C ARG A 208 -7.41 17.68 4.02
N PHE A 209 -6.15 17.80 3.60
CA PHE A 209 -5.17 16.76 3.79
C PHE A 209 -4.83 16.56 5.27
N LYS A 210 -5.02 15.32 5.73
CA LYS A 210 -4.81 14.90 7.11
C LYS A 210 -3.48 14.17 7.24
N THR A 211 -3.34 12.99 6.62
CA THR A 211 -2.16 12.14 6.81
C THR A 211 -1.81 11.37 5.54
N TRP A 212 -0.50 11.25 5.29
CA TRP A 212 0.07 10.32 4.33
C TRP A 212 0.64 9.10 5.06
N TYR A 213 0.20 7.91 4.69
CA TYR A 213 0.73 6.63 5.19
C TYR A 213 1.60 5.96 4.12
N PHE A 214 2.76 5.43 4.52
CA PHE A 214 3.61 4.66 3.62
C PHE A 214 4.15 3.39 4.28
N GLY A 215 4.41 2.36 3.47
CA GLY A 215 4.98 1.08 3.89
C GLY A 215 6.50 1.00 3.64
N HIS A 216 6.97 -0.13 3.11
CA HIS A 216 8.30 -0.42 2.54
C HIS A 216 9.49 -0.38 3.52
N MET A 217 9.48 0.53 4.48
CA MET A 217 10.60 0.80 5.38
C MET A 217 10.60 -0.11 6.62
N HIS A 218 9.56 -0.93 6.78
CA HIS A 218 9.39 -1.90 7.87
C HIS A 218 9.48 -1.26 9.28
N VAL A 219 8.99 -0.03 9.44
CA VAL A 219 8.95 0.68 10.71
C VAL A 219 7.57 1.29 10.95
N ASP A 220 7.17 1.37 12.21
CA ASP A 220 6.00 2.14 12.63
C ASP A 220 6.48 3.44 13.26
N GLN A 221 6.43 4.54 12.49
CA GLN A 221 7.03 5.79 12.90
C GLN A 221 6.32 7.00 12.30
N SER A 222 5.99 7.98 13.14
CA SER A 222 5.61 9.31 12.66
C SER A 222 6.86 10.07 12.24
N ILE A 223 6.93 10.46 10.95
CA ILE A 223 8.04 11.24 10.39
C ILE A 223 7.76 12.73 10.56
N THR A 224 6.51 13.12 10.28
CA THR A 224 5.96 14.46 10.52
C THR A 224 4.54 14.30 11.09
N PRO A 225 3.89 15.37 11.58
CA PRO A 225 2.50 15.29 12.03
C PRO A 225 1.51 14.76 10.98
N ARG A 226 1.86 14.81 9.68
CA ARG A 226 1.01 14.39 8.56
C ARG A 226 1.66 13.35 7.66
N LEU A 227 2.76 12.71 8.09
CA LEU A 227 3.47 11.66 7.35
C LEU A 227 3.89 10.55 8.29
N ARG A 228 3.44 9.33 8.02
CA ARG A 228 3.64 8.18 8.91
C ARG A 228 4.02 6.91 8.15
N ALA A 229 5.11 6.27 8.60
CA ALA A 229 5.45 4.91 8.23
C ALA A 229 4.56 3.92 8.99
N ILE A 230 4.00 2.93 8.29
CA ILE A 230 3.15 1.89 8.87
C ILE A 230 3.67 0.50 8.49
N HIS A 231 3.79 -0.38 9.47
CA HIS A 231 4.24 -1.75 9.25
C HIS A 231 3.48 -2.70 10.19
N SER A 232 3.96 -2.88 11.42
CA SER A 232 3.40 -3.83 12.38
C SER A 232 2.12 -3.31 13.01
N ASN A 233 1.96 -2.00 13.18
CA ASN A 233 0.74 -1.46 13.76
C ASN A 233 -0.47 -1.63 12.83
N ILE A 234 -1.63 -1.79 13.45
CA ILE A 234 -2.94 -1.70 12.81
C ILE A 234 -3.64 -0.53 13.50
N LEU A 235 -3.87 0.55 12.76
CA LEU A 235 -4.44 1.79 13.29
C LEU A 235 -5.82 2.02 12.72
N PRO A 236 -6.78 2.57 13.48
CA PRO A 236 -7.87 3.32 12.87
C PRO A 236 -7.29 4.47 12.04
N LEU A 237 -7.84 4.71 10.86
CA LEU A 237 -7.32 5.71 9.92
C LEU A 237 -7.42 7.11 10.54
N GLY A 238 -6.29 7.83 10.57
CA GLY A 238 -6.16 9.15 11.19
C GLY A 238 -5.85 9.12 12.70
N GLU A 239 -5.78 7.94 13.32
CA GLU A 239 -5.46 7.79 14.73
C GLU A 239 -4.00 7.37 14.98
N GLU A 240 -3.52 7.70 16.18
CA GLU A 240 -2.17 7.36 16.65
C GLU A 240 -2.13 6.06 17.46
N ALA A 241 -3.26 5.69 18.08
CA ALA A 241 -3.35 4.54 18.96
C ALA A 241 -3.55 3.24 18.15
N ALA A 242 -2.59 2.33 18.24
CA ALA A 242 -2.68 1.01 17.62
C ALA A 242 -3.72 0.13 18.30
N LEU A 243 -4.47 -0.61 17.48
CA LEU A 243 -5.27 -1.72 17.94
C LEU A 243 -4.36 -2.82 18.46
N ARG A 244 -4.79 -3.46 19.54
CA ARG A 244 -4.08 -4.61 20.10
C ARG A 244 -4.29 -5.78 19.17
N TRP A 245 -3.20 -6.32 18.64
CA TRP A 245 -3.22 -7.58 17.90
C TRP A 245 -2.16 -8.55 18.44
N ALA A 246 -0.98 -8.07 18.82
CA ALA A 246 -0.01 -8.82 19.62
C ALA A 246 -0.47 -8.87 21.08
#